data_AF-A0A7V5FQI8-F1
#
_entry.id   AF-A0A7V5FQI8-F1
#
_cell.length_a   1.000
_cell.length_b   1.000
_cell.length_c   1.000
_cell.angle_alpha   90.00
_cell.angle_beta   90.00
_cell.angle_gamma   90.00
#
_symmetry.space_group_name_H-M   'P 1'
#
loop_
_entity.id
_entity.type
_entity.pdbx_description
1 polymer ?
#
loop_
_entity_poly.entity_id
_entity_poly.type
_entity_poly.pdbx_seq_one_letter_code
_entity_poly.pdbx_strand_id
1 'polypeptide(L)'
;MQTVSDVFLLEEEQPNMLEILGASAHIMEAGLTQKMFAVETPDLLIRPALKHVGYMDFNRGEEIVRLGYEAALKSLTDYNENNRTGLNTGN
;
A
#
# COMPACT_ATOMS: atom_id res chain seq x y z
N MET A 1 40.53 -13.41 -29.41
CA MET A 1 39.74 -12.22 -29.79
C MET A 1 38.36 -12.39 -29.18
N GLN A 2 38.16 -11.91 -27.95
CA GLN A 2 36.85 -11.73 -27.34
C GLN A 2 36.74 -10.25 -27.00
N THR A 3 35.69 -9.64 -27.54
CA THR A 3 35.42 -8.21 -27.55
C THR A 3 35.06 -7.73 -26.16
N VAL A 4 35.74 -6.67 -25.72
CA VAL A 4 35.57 -5.90 -24.48
C VAL A 4 34.21 -5.18 -24.37
N SER A 5 33.16 -5.72 -24.99
CA SER A 5 31.86 -5.05 -25.19
C SER A 5 30.78 -5.41 -24.17
N ASP A 6 30.96 -6.45 -23.37
CA ASP A 6 29.95 -6.87 -22.37
C ASP A 6 30.12 -6.18 -21.01
N VAL A 7 31.22 -5.44 -20.80
CA VAL A 7 31.49 -4.75 -19.52
C VAL A 7 30.66 -3.46 -19.36
N PHE A 8 30.02 -2.98 -20.42
CA PHE A 8 29.33 -1.67 -20.44
C PHE A 8 27.80 -1.71 -20.26
N LEU A 9 27.19 -2.85 -19.90
CA LEU A 9 25.72 -2.93 -19.77
C LEU A 9 25.22 -3.34 -18.38
N LEU A 10 25.90 -2.89 -17.34
CA LEU A 10 25.37 -2.80 -15.98
C LEU A 10 25.64 -1.39 -15.45
N GLU A 11 25.15 -0.36 -16.16
CA GLU A 11 24.75 0.85 -15.44
C GLU A 11 23.59 0.42 -14.55
N GLU A 12 23.89 -0.02 -13.32
CA GLU A 12 22.89 0.06 -12.27
C GLU A 12 22.52 1.54 -12.20
N GLU A 13 21.32 1.90 -12.67
CA GLU A 13 20.75 3.24 -12.50
C GLU A 13 20.85 3.58 -11.02
N GLN A 14 21.85 4.39 -10.66
CA GLN A 14 22.02 4.78 -9.27
C GLN A 14 20.76 5.55 -8.87
N PRO A 15 20.11 5.18 -7.75
CA PRO A 15 18.84 5.78 -7.38
C PRO A 15 19.01 7.29 -7.25
N ASN A 16 18.11 8.03 -7.86
CA ASN A 16 18.10 9.49 -7.81
C ASN A 16 17.84 9.94 -6.36
N MET A 17 18.43 11.06 -5.93
CA MET A 17 18.15 11.68 -4.63
C MET A 17 16.65 11.79 -4.31
N LEU A 18 15.81 12.11 -5.31
CA LEU A 18 14.35 12.15 -5.11
C LEU A 18 13.75 10.79 -4.77
N GLU A 19 14.23 9.72 -5.39
CA GLU A 19 13.78 8.35 -5.11
C GLU A 19 14.21 7.91 -3.72
N ILE A 20 15.45 8.22 -3.33
CA ILE A 20 15.96 7.93 -1.99
C ILE A 20 15.14 8.66 -0.92
N LEU A 21 14.85 9.95 -1.14
CA LEU A 21 14.03 10.73 -0.22
C LEU A 21 12.59 10.19 -0.14
N GLY A 22 11.99 9.85 -1.28
CA GLY A 22 10.65 9.25 -1.34
C GLY A 22 10.59 7.91 -0.61
N ALA A 23 11.57 7.03 -0.84
CA ALA A 23 11.66 5.74 -0.15
C ALA A 23 11.87 5.92 1.36
N SER A 24 12.70 6.87 1.77
CA SER A 24 12.93 7.18 3.19
C SER A 24 11.66 7.65 3.89
N ALA A 25 10.91 8.56 3.25
CA ALA A 25 9.61 9.02 3.75
C ALA A 25 8.62 7.85 3.86
N HIS A 26 8.50 7.03 2.82
CA HIS A 26 7.64 5.86 2.81
C HIS A 26 7.94 4.88 3.96
N ILE A 27 9.23 4.58 4.20
CA ILE A 27 9.65 3.70 5.31
C ILE A 27 9.24 4.30 6.66
N MET A 28 9.48 5.59 6.86
CA MET A 28 9.13 6.27 8.10
C MET A 28 7.60 6.28 8.33
N GLU A 29 6.81 6.60 7.31
CA GLU A 29 5.35 6.59 7.35
C GLU A 29 4.80 5.20 7.68
N ALA A 30 5.30 4.15 7.02
CA ALA A 30 4.87 2.77 7.26
C ALA A 30 5.20 2.34 8.70
N GLY A 31 6.41 2.65 9.18
CA GLY A 31 6.82 2.35 10.55
C GLY A 31 5.99 3.09 11.60
N LEU A 32 5.69 4.37 11.38
CA LEU A 32 4.83 5.16 12.26
C LEU A 32 3.39 4.61 12.27
N THR A 33 2.82 4.34 11.11
CA THR A 33 1.46 3.80 10.96
C THR A 33 1.31 2.47 11.69
N GLN A 34 2.29 1.56 11.54
CA GLN A 34 2.27 0.28 12.24
C GLN A 34 2.33 0.46 13.76
N LYS A 35 3.16 1.39 14.26
CA LYS A 35 3.22 1.71 15.68
C LYS A 35 1.91 2.30 16.19
N MET A 36 1.30 3.20 15.42
CA MET A 36 0.00 3.78 15.76
C MET A 36 -1.07 2.69 15.89
N PHE A 37 -1.17 1.76 14.93
CA PHE A 37 -2.12 0.64 15.02
C PHE A 37 -1.87 -0.34 16.17
N ALA A 38 -0.62 -0.46 16.63
CA ALA A 38 -0.29 -1.26 17.81
C ALA A 38 -0.71 -0.57 19.13
N VAL A 39 -0.74 0.76 19.16
CA VAL A 39 -1.20 1.55 20.31
C VAL A 39 -2.72 1.67 20.33
N GLU A 40 -3.30 2.01 19.17
CA GLU A 40 -4.73 2.19 18.97
C GLU A 40 -5.16 1.37 17.76
N THR A 41 -5.63 0.15 18.04
CA THR A 41 -6.09 -0.75 16.98
C THR A 41 -7.41 -0.25 16.40
N PRO A 42 -7.50 -0.06 15.07
CA PRO A 42 -8.73 0.43 14.45
C PRO A 42 -9.85 -0.62 14.50
N ASP A 43 -11.09 -0.19 14.74
CA ASP A 43 -12.27 -1.07 14.67
C ASP A 43 -12.49 -1.64 13.26
N LEU A 44 -12.17 -0.83 12.25
CA LEU A 44 -12.28 -1.20 10.83
C LEU A 44 -11.10 -0.63 10.05
N LEU A 45 -10.34 -1.51 9.40
CA LEU A 45 -9.18 -1.13 8.59
C LEU A 45 -9.47 -1.29 7.09
N ILE A 46 -9.50 -0.17 6.36
CA ILE A 46 -9.70 -0.15 4.90
C ILE A 46 -8.33 -0.04 4.20
N ARG A 47 -8.04 -0.98 3.29
CA ARG A 47 -6.76 -1.04 2.55
C ARG A 47 -7.00 -1.26 1.04
N PRO A 48 -7.17 -0.20 0.24
CA PRO A 48 -7.29 -0.33 -1.21
C PRO A 48 -5.99 -0.84 -1.84
N ALA A 49 -6.10 -1.57 -2.96
CA ALA A 49 -4.97 -2.16 -3.66
C ALA A 49 -4.28 -1.12 -4.57
N LEU A 50 -3.39 -0.31 -3.99
CA LEU A 50 -2.69 0.78 -4.71
C LEU A 50 -1.20 0.50 -4.98
N LYS A 51 -0.74 -0.75 -4.85
CA LYS A 51 0.69 -1.10 -4.97
C LYS A 51 1.32 -0.72 -6.33
N HIS A 52 0.51 -0.63 -7.37
CA HIS A 52 0.92 -0.33 -8.74
C HIS A 52 0.76 1.16 -9.09
N VAL A 53 0.31 2.00 -8.16
CA VAL A 53 0.14 3.45 -8.34
C VAL A 53 1.32 4.16 -7.68
N GLY A 54 2.10 4.89 -8.48
CA GLY A 54 3.18 5.73 -7.97
C GLY A 54 2.67 6.97 -7.26
N TYR A 55 3.48 7.53 -6.35
CA TYR A 55 3.14 8.76 -5.62
C TYR A 55 2.86 9.97 -6.53
N MET A 56 3.39 9.96 -7.76
CA MET A 56 3.26 11.06 -8.73
C MET A 56 2.33 10.72 -9.91
N ASP A 57 1.57 9.63 -9.86
CA ASP A 57 0.66 9.19 -10.92
C ASP A 57 -0.67 9.97 -10.89
N PHE A 58 -0.61 11.29 -11.05
CA PHE A 58 -1.78 12.18 -10.90
C PHE A 58 -2.89 11.96 -11.96
N ASN A 59 -2.57 11.28 -13.07
CA ASN A 59 -3.53 10.95 -14.12
C ASN A 59 -4.45 9.76 -13.77
N ARG A 60 -4.21 9.05 -12.66
CA ARG A 60 -4.94 7.82 -12.29
C ARG A 60 -6.03 8.04 -11.23
N GLY A 61 -6.45 9.29 -11.04
CA GLY A 61 -7.41 9.67 -10.00
C GLY A 61 -8.71 8.85 -10.00
N GLU A 62 -9.32 8.64 -11.17
CA GLU A 62 -10.56 7.86 -11.30
C GLU A 62 -10.40 6.41 -10.84
N GLU A 63 -9.28 5.78 -11.19
CA GLU A 63 -8.94 4.43 -10.74
C GLU A 63 -8.77 4.37 -9.22
N ILE A 64 -8.02 5.32 -8.65
CA ILE A 64 -7.75 5.38 -7.21
C ILE A 64 -9.05 5.53 -6.42
N VAL A 65 -9.96 6.41 -6.86
CA VAL A 65 -11.28 6.60 -6.22
C VAL A 65 -12.10 5.31 -6.28
N ARG A 66 -12.15 4.66 -7.45
CA ARG A 66 -12.87 3.39 -7.62
C ARG A 66 -12.32 2.30 -6.68
N LEU A 67 -11.00 2.12 -6.63
CA LEU A 67 -10.35 1.15 -5.75
C LEU A 67 -10.61 1.43 -4.27
N GLY A 68 -10.63 2.72 -3.89
CA GLY A 68 -11.01 3.16 -2.54
C GLY A 68 -12.46 2.78 -2.20
N TYR A 69 -13.38 3.06 -3.12
CA TYR A 69 -14.80 2.75 -2.95
C TYR A 69 -15.05 1.24 -2.80
N GLU A 70 -14.47 0.43 -3.69
CA GLU A 70 -14.58 -1.03 -3.64
C GLU A 70 -14.00 -1.61 -2.33
N ALA A 71 -12.84 -1.13 -1.91
CA ALA A 71 -12.21 -1.57 -0.66
C ALA A 71 -13.04 -1.21 0.58
N ALA A 72 -13.64 -0.01 0.59
CA ALA A 72 -14.52 0.42 1.67
C ALA A 72 -15.79 -0.42 1.75
N LEU A 73 -16.46 -0.64 0.61
CA LEU A 73 -17.68 -1.45 0.54
C LEU A 73 -17.44 -2.89 0.99
N LYS A 74 -16.34 -3.48 0.53
CA LYS A 74 -15.92 -4.82 0.97
C LYS A 74 -15.69 -4.86 2.48
N SER A 75 -14.89 -3.93 3.02
CA SER A 75 -14.58 -3.90 4.45
C SER A 75 -15.83 -3.74 5.32
N LEU A 76 -16.78 -2.90 4.89
CA LEU A 76 -18.04 -2.71 5.60
C LEU A 76 -18.92 -3.96 5.56
N THR A 77 -18.96 -4.66 4.43
CA THR A 77 -19.71 -5.91 4.28
C THR A 77 -19.14 -6.99 5.21
N ASP A 78 -17.81 -7.20 5.14
CA ASP A 78 -17.10 -8.15 5.99
C ASP A 78 -17.31 -7.85 7.49
N TYR A 79 -17.24 -6.58 7.88
CA TYR A 79 -17.50 -6.14 9.25
C TYR A 79 -18.93 -6.47 9.70
N ASN A 80 -19.93 -6.12 8.89
CA ASN A 80 -21.33 -6.39 9.22
C ASN A 80 -21.63 -7.89 9.34
N GLU A 81 -21.04 -8.73 8.49
CA GLU A 81 -21.21 -10.19 8.56
C GLU A 81 -20.63 -10.78 9.85
N ASN A 82 -19.43 -10.34 10.24
CA ASN A 82 -18.79 -10.76 11.49
C ASN A 82 -19.61 -10.32 12.71
N ASN A 83 -20.16 -9.11 12.70
CA ASN A 83 -20.96 -8.60 13.81
C ASN A 83 -22.35 -9.25 13.90
N ARG A 84 -22.87 -9.81 12.81
CA ARG A 84 -24.16 -10.54 12.79
C ARG A 84 -24.04 -11.98 13.26
N THR A 85 -22.90 -12.63 13.03
CA THR A 85 -22.66 -14.02 13.48
C THR A 85 -22.38 -14.14 14.98
N GLY A 86 -21.98 -13.05 15.64
CA GLY A 86 -21.74 -12.99 17.09
C GLY A 86 -22.99 -12.88 17.99
N LEU A 87 -24.21 -12.81 17.43
CA LEU A 87 -25.46 -12.72 18.21
C LEU A 87 -26.21 -14.06 18.38
N ASN A 88 -25.58 -15.20 18.06
CA ASN A 88 -26.22 -16.51 18.12
C ASN A 88 -25.35 -17.58 18.79
N THR A 89 -24.85 -17.28 19.99
CA THR A 89 -24.28 -18.30 20.90
C THR A 89 -24.60 -17.97 22.35
N GLY A 90 -25.54 -18.73 22.92
CA GLY A 90 -26.07 -18.65 24.30
C GLY A 90 -27.53 -18.17 24.28
N ASN A 91 -28.58 -18.99 24.44
CA ASN A 91 -28.80 -20.07 25.42
C ASN A 91 -28.31 -19.71 26.82
#